data_AF-A0A2S8RFT9-F1
#
_entry.id   AF-A0A2S8RFT9-F1
#
_cell.length_a   1.000
_cell.length_b   1.000
_cell.length_c   1.000
_cell.angle_alpha   90.00
_cell.angle_beta   90.00
_cell.angle_gamma   90.00
#
_symmetry.space_group_name_H-M   'P 1'
#
loop_
_entity.id
_entity.type
_entity.pdbx_description
1 polymer ?
#
loop_
_entity_poly.entity_id
_entity_poly.type
_entity_poly.pdbx_seq_one_letter_code
_entity_poly.pdbx_strand_id
1 'polypeptide(L)'
;MKAAARHGLKLRQNYNREAPYLGLQIGRYAHAKQYKRMRKALRTLRSRVGRVMRDVERQVAQVADPERAALVELIGRTKRILLQKLKDKNKLYALHAPEVECLAKGKARKP
;
A
#
# COMPACT_ATOMS: atom_id res chain seq x y z
N MET A 1 -5.50 -8.52 2.88
CA MET A 1 -6.61 -9.50 2.95
C MET A 1 -6.13 -10.92 2.68
N LYS A 2 -5.48 -11.20 1.54
CA LYS A 2 -4.98 -12.56 1.25
C LYS A 2 -4.00 -13.12 2.29
N ALA A 3 -3.17 -12.29 2.92
CA ALA A 3 -2.29 -12.72 4.01
C ALA A 3 -3.08 -13.03 5.29
N ALA A 4 -3.96 -12.12 5.74
CA ALA A 4 -4.81 -12.34 6.92
C ALA A 4 -5.66 -13.62 6.81
N ALA A 5 -6.29 -13.87 5.65
CA ALA A 5 -7.08 -15.08 5.43
C ALA A 5 -6.23 -16.37 5.47
N ARG A 6 -4.98 -16.33 5.00
CA ARG A 6 -4.05 -17.47 5.06
C ARG A 6 -3.71 -17.87 6.49
N HIS A 7 -3.61 -16.89 7.40
CA HIS A 7 -3.28 -17.11 8.81
C HIS A 7 -4.52 -17.16 9.72
N GLY A 8 -5.73 -17.33 9.15
CA GLY A 8 -6.97 -17.39 9.94
C GLY A 8 -7.35 -16.10 10.69
N LEU A 9 -6.72 -14.97 10.37
CA LEU A 9 -6.95 -13.71 11.07
C LEU A 9 -8.28 -13.07 10.67
N LYS A 10 -9.16 -12.86 11.67
CA LYS A 10 -10.44 -12.20 11.47
C LYS A 10 -10.27 -10.68 11.55
N LEU A 11 -10.41 -10.02 10.40
CA LEU A 11 -10.31 -8.57 10.32
C LEU A 11 -11.64 -7.90 10.68
N ARG A 12 -11.55 -6.83 11.48
CA ARG A 12 -12.69 -6.01 11.91
C ARG A 12 -13.40 -5.33 10.75
N GLN A 13 -12.66 -5.04 9.68
CA GLN A 13 -13.13 -4.32 8.50
C GLN A 13 -12.51 -4.88 7.23
N ASN A 14 -13.28 -4.91 6.15
CA ASN A 14 -12.83 -5.36 4.84
C ASN A 14 -13.16 -4.35 3.75
N TYR A 15 -12.15 -3.99 2.96
CA TYR A 15 -12.25 -3.01 1.87
C TYR A 15 -11.99 -3.60 0.48
N ASN A 16 -11.99 -4.93 0.31
CA ASN A 16 -11.70 -5.59 -0.98
C ASN A 16 -12.63 -5.12 -2.11
N ARG A 17 -13.89 -4.79 -1.80
CA ARG A 17 -14.85 -4.29 -2.79
C ARG A 17 -14.61 -2.83 -3.16
N GLU A 18 -14.30 -1.99 -2.17
CA GLU A 18 -14.24 -0.55 -2.37
C GLU A 18 -12.85 -0.04 -2.78
N ALA A 19 -11.78 -0.74 -2.40
CA ALA A 19 -10.41 -0.32 -2.72
C ALA A 19 -10.10 -0.28 -4.22
N PRO A 20 -10.50 -1.28 -5.04
CA PRO A 20 -10.32 -1.22 -6.50
C PRO A 20 -11.07 -0.05 -7.14
N TYR A 21 -12.29 0.22 -6.67
CA TYR A 21 -13.09 1.34 -7.14
C TYR A 21 -12.42 2.70 -6.84
N LEU A 22 -11.90 2.87 -5.61
CA LEU A 22 -11.13 4.07 -5.26
C LEU A 22 -9.89 4.22 -6.13
N GLY A 23 -9.17 3.12 -6.41
CA GLY A 23 -8.01 3.11 -7.30
C GLY A 23 -8.36 3.63 -8.71
N LEU A 24 -9.46 3.13 -9.28
CA LEU A 24 -9.96 3.58 -10.58
C LEU A 24 -10.35 5.07 -10.57
N GLN A 25 -11.06 5.51 -9.52
CA GLN A 25 -11.44 6.92 -9.38
C GLN A 25 -10.24 7.85 -9.29
N ILE A 26 -9.18 7.46 -8.56
CA ILE A 26 -7.94 8.25 -8.46
C ILE A 26 -7.36 8.48 -9.86
N GLY A 27 -7.27 7.45 -10.70
CA GLY A 27 -6.80 7.56 -12.08
C GLY A 27 -7.68 8.48 -12.93
N ARG A 28 -9.01 8.33 -12.86
CA ARG A 28 -9.98 9.18 -13.59
C ARG A 28 -9.86 10.65 -13.18
N TYR A 29 -9.78 10.94 -11.89
CA TYR A 29 -9.62 12.30 -11.39
C TYR A 29 -8.27 12.90 -11.77
N ALA A 30 -7.20 12.09 -11.80
CA ALA A 30 -5.89 12.54 -12.26
C ALA A 30 -5.94 12.93 -13.74
N HIS A 31 -6.53 12.09 -14.59
CA HIS A 31 -6.70 12.35 -16.02
C HIS A 31 -7.50 13.64 -16.29
N ALA A 32 -8.63 13.81 -15.59
CA ALA A 32 -9.47 14.99 -15.70
C ALA A 32 -8.93 16.23 -14.94
N LYS A 33 -7.70 16.18 -14.40
CA LYS A 33 -7.08 17.25 -13.58
C LYS A 33 -7.90 17.68 -12.35
N GLN A 34 -8.79 16.82 -11.86
CA GLN A 34 -9.62 17.05 -10.67
C GLN A 34 -8.87 16.74 -9.36
N TYR A 35 -7.76 17.43 -9.11
CA TYR A 35 -6.82 17.06 -8.03
C TYR A 35 -7.41 17.13 -6.62
N LYS A 36 -8.39 18.00 -6.36
CA LYS A 36 -9.10 18.04 -5.06
C LYS A 36 -9.83 16.71 -4.78
N ARG A 37 -10.54 16.17 -5.78
CA ARG A 37 -11.25 14.88 -5.68
C ARG A 37 -10.26 13.71 -5.60
N MET A 38 -9.22 13.74 -6.42
CA MET A 38 -8.13 12.76 -6.40
C MET A 38 -7.50 12.64 -5.01
N ARG A 39 -7.12 13.78 -4.40
CA ARG A 39 -6.51 13.82 -3.06
C ARG A 39 -7.46 13.30 -1.97
N LYS A 40 -8.77 13.54 -2.09
CA LYS A 40 -9.78 13.00 -1.17
C LYS A 40 -9.87 11.48 -1.27
N ALA A 41 -9.98 10.94 -2.48
CA ALA A 41 -10.01 9.49 -2.72
C ALA A 41 -8.73 8.80 -2.22
N LEU A 42 -7.56 9.39 -2.50
CA LEU A 42 -6.27 8.90 -2.03
C LEU A 42 -6.18 8.90 -0.49
N ARG A 43 -6.67 9.97 0.17
CA ARG A 43 -6.72 10.04 1.64
C ARG A 43 -7.60 8.95 2.23
N THR A 44 -8.77 8.70 1.64
CA THR A 44 -9.66 7.61 2.06
C THR A 44 -8.98 6.25 1.92
N LEU A 45 -8.35 5.98 0.77
CA LEU A 45 -7.65 4.72 0.52
C LEU A 45 -6.52 4.50 1.54
N ARG A 46 -5.72 5.54 1.78
CA ARG A 46 -4.62 5.54 2.77
C ARG A 46 -5.12 5.25 4.19
N SER A 47 -6.20 5.90 4.63
CA SER A 47 -6.81 5.66 5.94
C SER A 47 -7.32 4.23 6.11
N ARG A 48 -7.91 3.66 5.05
CA ARG A 48 -8.41 2.27 5.03
C ARG A 48 -7.26 1.27 5.13
N VAL A 49 -6.19 1.47 4.35
CA VAL A 49 -4.97 0.64 4.43
C VAL A 49 -4.37 0.70 5.83
N GLY A 50 -4.20 1.90 6.40
CA GLY A 50 -3.66 2.06 7.76
C GLY A 50 -4.56 1.48 8.85
N ARG A 51 -5.87 1.38 8.64
CA ARG A 51 -6.79 0.70 9.55
C ARG A 51 -6.58 -0.82 9.52
N VAL A 52 -6.58 -1.43 8.34
CA VAL A 52 -6.38 -2.87 8.18
C VAL A 52 -5.00 -3.29 8.66
N MET A 53 -3.96 -2.53 8.32
CA MET A 53 -2.58 -2.80 8.77
C MET A 53 -2.48 -2.83 10.30
N ARG A 54 -3.07 -1.84 11.01
CA ARG A 54 -3.07 -1.82 12.49
C ARG A 54 -3.85 -2.98 13.09
N ASP A 55 -4.93 -3.41 12.43
CA ASP A 55 -5.73 -4.55 12.88
C ASP A 55 -4.93 -5.86 12.76
N VAL A 56 -4.27 -6.08 11.62
CA VAL A 56 -3.35 -7.21 11.42
C VAL A 56 -2.20 -7.16 12.43
N GLU A 57 -1.59 -5.99 12.64
CA GLU A 57 -0.48 -5.81 13.58
C GLU A 57 -0.86 -6.19 15.01
N ARG A 58 -2.08 -5.86 15.46
CA ARG A 58 -2.58 -6.27 16.79
C ARG A 58 -2.79 -7.78 16.92
N GLN A 59 -3.02 -8.48 15.82
CA GLN A 59 -3.28 -9.92 15.79
C GLN A 59 -2.01 -10.74 15.45
N VAL A 60 -0.88 -10.09 15.17
CA VAL A 60 0.35 -10.76 14.72
C VAL A 60 0.85 -11.80 15.73
N ALA A 61 0.60 -11.57 17.02
CA ALA A 61 0.97 -12.47 18.10
C ALA A 61 0.23 -13.82 18.09
N GLN A 62 -0.86 -13.93 17.31
CA GLN A 62 -1.67 -15.14 17.17
C GLN A 62 -1.18 -16.06 16.03
N VAL A 63 -0.21 -15.62 15.23
CA VAL A 63 0.30 -16.36 14.06
C VAL A 63 1.51 -17.19 14.45
N ALA A 64 1.61 -18.43 13.98
CA ALA A 64 2.75 -19.31 14.24
C ALA A 64 4.08 -18.68 13.74
N ASP A 65 5.18 -18.94 14.44
CA ASP A 65 6.49 -18.32 14.20
C ASP A 65 7.04 -18.41 12.77
N PRO A 66 6.93 -19.54 12.02
CA PRO A 66 7.50 -19.60 10.66
C PRO A 66 6.82 -18.63 9.69
N GLU A 67 5.53 -18.34 9.89
CA GLU A 67 4.77 -17.44 9.03
C GLU A 67 4.72 -16.00 9.55
N ARG A 68 4.97 -15.82 10.86
CA ARG A 68 4.99 -14.52 11.53
C ARG A 68 6.04 -13.58 10.93
N ALA A 69 7.24 -14.09 10.62
CA ALA A 69 8.32 -13.28 10.08
C ALA A 69 7.92 -12.57 8.77
N ALA A 70 7.35 -13.33 7.82
CA ALA A 70 6.87 -12.79 6.54
C ALA A 70 5.72 -11.78 6.73
N LEU A 71 4.83 -12.03 7.70
CA LEU A 71 3.74 -11.11 8.00
C LEU A 71 4.24 -9.79 8.60
N VAL A 72 5.20 -9.85 9.53
CA VAL A 72 5.87 -8.68 10.11
C VAL A 72 6.58 -7.86 9.04
N GLU A 73 7.29 -8.53 8.13
CA GLU A 73 7.95 -7.86 7.00
C GLU A 73 6.92 -7.13 6.12
N LEU A 74 5.82 -7.79 5.76
CA LEU A 74 4.75 -7.19 4.97
C LEU A 74 4.12 -5.97 5.67
N ILE A 75 3.93 -6.03 7.00
CA ILE A 75 3.48 -4.89 7.80
C ILE A 75 4.52 -3.76 7.72
N GLY A 76 5.81 -4.07 7.88
CA GLY A 76 6.90 -3.10 7.77
C GLY A 76 6.93 -2.39 6.41
N ARG A 77 6.83 -3.14 5.32
CA ARG A 77 6.75 -2.59 3.95
C ARG A 77 5.50 -1.70 3.79
N THR A 78 4.36 -2.12 4.31
CA THR A 78 3.11 -1.33 4.27
C THR A 78 3.24 -0.03 5.06
N LYS A 79 3.84 -0.06 6.25
CA LYS A 79 4.16 1.14 7.04
C LYS A 79 5.06 2.09 6.28
N ARG A 80 6.10 1.57 5.60
CA ARG A 80 7.00 2.38 4.77
C ARG A 80 6.25 3.11 3.66
N ILE A 81 5.37 2.43 2.90
CA ILE A 81 4.53 3.06 1.86
C ILE A 81 3.64 4.16 2.46
N LEU A 82 3.06 3.91 3.64
CA LEU A 82 2.28 4.92 4.31
C LEU A 82 3.16 6.10 4.77
N LEU A 83 4.35 5.89 5.32
CA LEU A 83 5.11 7.02 5.87
C LEU A 83 5.90 7.81 4.82
N GLN A 84 6.16 7.21 3.66
CA GLN A 84 6.94 7.82 2.58
C GLN A 84 6.36 9.16 2.10
N LYS A 85 7.25 10.14 1.95
CA LYS A 85 6.98 11.48 1.42
C LYS A 85 7.56 11.63 0.01
N LEU A 86 7.12 12.70 -0.68
CA LEU A 86 7.50 12.97 -2.07
C LEU A 86 9.01 13.16 -2.29
N LYS A 87 9.78 13.57 -1.27
CA LYS A 87 11.23 13.82 -1.39
C LYS A 87 12.10 12.78 -0.71
N ASP A 88 11.53 11.70 -0.21
CA ASP A 88 12.31 10.65 0.47
C ASP A 88 13.22 9.92 -0.52
N LYS A 89 14.41 9.56 -0.07
CA LYS A 89 15.33 8.67 -0.79
C LYS A 89 14.89 7.21 -0.58
N ASN A 90 15.30 6.31 -1.48
CA ASN A 90 14.97 4.88 -1.42
C ASN A 90 13.47 4.64 -1.24
N LYS A 91 12.66 5.06 -2.21
CA LYS A 91 11.21 4.84 -2.16
C LYS A 91 10.84 3.41 -2.51
N LEU A 92 9.74 2.92 -1.92
CA LEU A 92 9.21 1.61 -2.22
C LEU A 92 8.15 1.78 -3.31
N TYR A 93 8.46 1.34 -4.53
CA TYR A 93 7.59 1.54 -5.69
C TYR A 93 6.57 0.40 -5.86
N ALA A 94 6.91 -0.82 -5.46
CA ALA A 94 6.03 -1.97 -5.49
C ALA A 94 6.05 -2.71 -4.13
N LEU A 95 4.87 -2.94 -3.55
CA LEU A 95 4.75 -3.67 -2.28
C LEU A 95 5.24 -5.12 -2.38
N HIS A 96 4.99 -5.77 -3.52
CA HIS A 96 5.31 -7.17 -3.78
C HIS A 96 6.70 -7.39 -4.36
N ALA A 97 7.37 -6.33 -4.84
CA ALA A 97 8.69 -6.38 -5.44
C ALA A 97 9.54 -5.19 -4.92
N PRO A 98 9.96 -5.24 -3.65
CA PRO A 98 10.67 -4.13 -3.01
C PRO A 98 12.05 -3.82 -3.59
N GLU A 99 12.65 -4.76 -4.29
CA GLU A 99 13.90 -4.64 -5.03
C GLU A 99 13.78 -3.77 -6.29
N VAL A 100 12.56 -3.50 -6.76
CA VAL A 100 12.34 -2.70 -7.96
C VAL A 100 12.62 -1.23 -7.69
N GLU A 101 13.55 -0.67 -8.45
CA GLU A 101 13.87 0.75 -8.44
C GLU A 101 13.19 1.49 -9.59
N CYS A 102 12.76 2.74 -9.34
CA CYS A 102 12.28 3.61 -10.41
C CYS A 102 13.46 4.35 -11.02
N LEU A 103 13.86 3.92 -12.21
CA LEU A 103 14.86 4.62 -13.03
C LEU A 103 14.15 5.71 -13.83
N ALA A 104 14.65 6.94 -13.73
CA ALA A 104 14.19 8.02 -14.60
C ALA A 104 14.44 7.59 -16.04
N LYS A 105 13.41 7.60 -16.89
CA LYS A 105 13.56 7.33 -18.32
C LYS A 105 14.51 8.39 -18.88
N GLY A 106 15.76 8.01 -19.13
CA GLY A 106 16.74 8.88 -19.76
C GLY A 106 16.22 9.26 -21.13
N LYS A 107 15.88 10.53 -21.35
CA LYS A 107 15.98 11.05 -22.71
C LYS A 107 17.48 11.08 -22.99
N ALA A 108 17.98 10.05 -23.64
CA ALA A 108 19.33 10.07 -24.19
C ALA A 108 19.41 11.33 -25.07
N ARG A 109 20.13 12.35 -24.59
CA ARG A 109 20.61 13.41 -25.48
C ARG A 109 21.57 12.70 -26.42
N LYS A 110 21.20 12.60 -27.70
CA LYS A 110 22.15 12.17 -28.73
C LYS A 110 23.33 13.18 -28.78
N PRO A 111 24.55 12.71 -29.06
CA PRO A 111 25.74 13.56 -29.19
C PRO A 111 25.58 14.60 -30.30
#